data_AF-A0AA88Y192-F1
#
_entry.id   AF-A0AA88Y192-F1
#
_cell.length_a   1.000
_cell.length_b   1.000
_cell.length_c   1.000
_cell.angle_alpha   90.00
_cell.angle_beta   90.00
_cell.angle_gamma   90.00
#
_symmetry.space_group_name_H-M   'P 1'
#
loop_
_entity.id
_entity.type
_entity.pdbx_description
1 polymer ?
#
loop_
_entity_poly.entity_id
_entity_poly.type
_entity_poly.pdbx_seq_one_letter_code
_entity_poly.pdbx_strand_id
1 'polypeptide(L)'
;MTVHYGNTKDKKTETITMHYVNTQDKQTETITVHYGNTQDKQTETITVHYGNTQDKQTETITVHYENTKDKQTETIIIHYGNTKDKKTETITMHYVNTQDKQTETITVHYGNTEDKQTVTLTVHYVNTQDKQTETITMHYVNTQDKQTETITVHYGNTEDKQTEAITVQFGNTKDKQTETVTIHYGNTKDKQTETITVYYGNIVILLIFGSKLIFFS
;
A
#
# COMPACT_ATOMS: atom_id res chain seq x y z
N MET A 1 -29.49 -12.19 12.19
CA MET A 1 -30.58 -12.33 11.19
C MET A 1 -29.98 -12.88 9.90
N THR A 2 -30.71 -13.74 9.19
CA THR A 2 -30.29 -14.25 7.87
C THR A 2 -31.32 -13.85 6.80
N VAL A 3 -30.86 -13.30 5.67
CA VAL A 3 -31.74 -12.87 4.56
C VAL A 3 -31.20 -13.39 3.22
N HIS A 4 -32.02 -14.13 2.48
CA HIS A 4 -31.59 -14.76 1.22
C HIS A 4 -31.83 -13.92 -0.04
N TYR A 5 -32.74 -12.94 0.01
CA TYR A 5 -33.04 -11.96 -1.05
C TYR A 5 -33.76 -10.76 -0.42
N GLY A 6 -33.45 -9.53 -0.84
CA GLY A 6 -34.16 -8.32 -0.39
C GLY A 6 -33.25 -7.12 -0.09
N ASN A 7 -33.69 -6.22 0.79
CA ASN A 7 -32.88 -5.16 1.39
C ASN A 7 -33.22 -5.09 2.89
N THR A 8 -32.24 -4.83 3.76
CA THR A 8 -32.47 -4.62 5.21
C THR A 8 -32.22 -3.16 5.60
N LYS A 9 -32.86 -2.73 6.69
CA LYS A 9 -32.73 -1.36 7.20
C LYS A 9 -33.14 -1.28 8.67
N ASP A 10 -32.16 -1.37 9.54
CA ASP A 10 -32.33 -1.42 10.99
C ASP A 10 -31.56 -0.31 11.73
N LYS A 11 -31.90 -0.13 13.02
CA LYS A 11 -31.28 0.90 13.87
C LYS A 11 -30.06 0.40 14.63
N LYS A 12 -30.08 -0.87 15.04
CA LYS A 12 -28.95 -1.61 15.60
C LYS A 12 -29.19 -3.07 15.28
N THR A 13 -28.17 -3.76 14.77
CA THR A 13 -28.21 -5.20 14.55
C THR A 13 -26.93 -5.83 15.09
N GLU A 14 -27.01 -6.97 15.78
CA GLU A 14 -25.80 -7.67 16.24
C GLU A 14 -25.15 -8.36 15.04
N THR A 15 -25.77 -9.43 14.52
CA THR A 15 -25.24 -10.19 13.37
C THR A 15 -26.21 -10.19 12.18
N ILE A 16 -25.69 -9.95 10.97
CA ILE A 16 -26.40 -10.07 9.70
C ILE A 16 -25.63 -11.01 8.76
N THR A 17 -26.31 -12.02 8.20
CA THR A 17 -25.76 -12.89 7.15
C THR A 17 -26.68 -12.88 5.93
N MET A 18 -26.15 -12.61 4.73
CA MET A 18 -26.98 -12.37 3.56
C MET A 18 -26.45 -12.94 2.25
N HIS A 19 -27.40 -13.24 1.38
CA HIS A 19 -27.17 -13.56 -0.03
C HIS A 19 -28.00 -12.58 -0.86
N TYR A 20 -27.45 -11.99 -1.93
CA TYR A 20 -28.18 -11.15 -2.89
C TYR A 20 -28.99 -9.98 -2.28
N VAL A 21 -28.38 -9.16 -1.41
CA VAL A 21 -29.05 -8.12 -0.61
C VAL A 21 -28.22 -6.84 -0.49
N ASN A 22 -28.84 -5.66 -0.39
CA ASN A 22 -28.16 -4.45 0.11
C ASN A 22 -28.60 -4.09 1.54
N THR A 23 -27.69 -3.56 2.35
CA THR A 23 -27.98 -3.07 3.72
C THR A 23 -27.86 -1.57 3.85
N GLN A 24 -28.58 -1.01 4.83
CA GLN A 24 -28.40 0.37 5.25
C GLN A 24 -28.78 0.54 6.72
N ASP A 25 -27.86 0.20 7.62
CA ASP A 25 -28.08 0.27 9.06
C ASP A 25 -27.34 1.47 9.68
N LYS A 26 -27.54 1.71 10.98
CA LYS A 26 -26.80 2.75 11.72
C LYS A 26 -25.61 2.20 12.49
N GLN A 27 -25.75 1.00 13.05
CA GLN A 27 -24.78 0.36 13.92
C GLN A 27 -24.95 -1.16 13.77
N THR A 28 -23.89 -1.83 13.35
CA THR A 28 -23.90 -3.28 13.16
C THR A 28 -22.63 -3.89 13.76
N GLU A 29 -22.72 -4.98 14.51
CA GLU A 29 -21.51 -5.61 15.07
C GLU A 29 -20.86 -6.50 13.99
N THR A 30 -21.63 -7.34 13.29
CA THR A 30 -21.09 -8.19 12.22
C THR A 30 -22.00 -8.29 11.01
N ILE A 31 -21.44 -8.06 9.81
CA ILE A 31 -22.09 -8.28 8.52
C ILE A 31 -21.30 -9.31 7.70
N THR A 32 -22.02 -10.28 7.14
CA THR A 32 -21.51 -11.19 6.10
C THR A 32 -22.42 -11.14 4.88
N VAL A 33 -21.88 -10.86 3.70
CA VAL A 33 -22.64 -10.76 2.44
C VAL A 33 -21.96 -11.59 1.35
N HIS A 34 -22.72 -12.46 0.70
CA HIS A 34 -22.20 -13.21 -0.45
C HIS A 34 -22.31 -12.46 -1.78
N TYR A 35 -23.36 -11.66 -1.95
CA TYR A 35 -23.59 -10.81 -3.13
C TYR A 35 -24.40 -9.57 -2.73
N GLY A 36 -23.91 -8.36 -3.01
CA GLY A 36 -24.66 -7.11 -2.76
C GLY A 36 -23.79 -5.96 -2.24
N ASN A 37 -24.37 -4.95 -1.59
CA ASN A 37 -23.62 -3.79 -1.09
C ASN A 37 -23.97 -3.45 0.37
N THR A 38 -22.99 -3.01 1.15
CA THR A 38 -23.17 -2.51 2.53
C THR A 38 -22.99 -1.00 2.59
N GLN A 39 -23.80 -0.29 3.39
CA GLN A 39 -23.69 1.16 3.52
C GLN A 39 -24.22 1.69 4.85
N ASP A 40 -23.42 1.50 5.89
CA ASP A 40 -23.77 1.77 7.28
C ASP A 40 -23.07 3.05 7.80
N LYS A 41 -23.17 3.33 9.11
CA LYS A 41 -22.41 4.42 9.74
C LYS A 41 -21.27 3.95 10.62
N GLN A 42 -21.43 2.82 11.28
CA GLN A 42 -20.50 2.23 12.24
C GLN A 42 -20.69 0.73 12.17
N THR A 43 -19.62 0.01 11.84
CA THR A 43 -19.63 -1.45 11.78
C THR A 43 -18.36 -1.99 12.44
N GLU A 44 -18.44 -3.01 13.29
CA GLU A 44 -17.21 -3.60 13.83
C GLU A 44 -16.56 -4.49 12.75
N THR A 45 -17.27 -5.52 12.26
CA THR A 45 -16.76 -6.44 11.24
C THR A 45 -17.64 -6.54 9.99
N ILE A 46 -17.04 -6.40 8.82
CA ILE A 46 -17.66 -6.66 7.51
C ILE A 46 -16.89 -7.75 6.75
N THR A 47 -17.63 -8.70 6.18
CA THR A 47 -17.13 -9.66 5.19
C THR A 47 -18.03 -9.65 3.95
N VAL A 48 -17.49 -9.31 2.77
CA VAL A 48 -18.26 -9.23 1.51
C VAL A 48 -17.53 -9.99 0.39
N HIS A 49 -18.22 -10.91 -0.30
CA HIS A 49 -17.60 -11.72 -1.34
C HIS A 49 -17.66 -11.10 -2.75
N TYR A 50 -18.77 -10.45 -3.11
CA TYR A 50 -19.00 -9.78 -4.39
C TYR A 50 -19.95 -8.57 -4.23
N GLY A 51 -19.48 -7.36 -4.53
CA GLY A 51 -20.15 -6.19 -3.98
C GLY A 51 -19.36 -4.88 -3.94
N ASN A 52 -19.81 -3.98 -3.06
CA ASN A 52 -19.05 -2.82 -2.57
C ASN A 52 -19.45 -2.49 -1.11
N THR A 53 -18.53 -1.93 -0.34
CA THR A 53 -18.75 -1.37 1.01
C THR A 53 -18.55 0.14 1.00
N GLN A 54 -19.42 0.89 1.68
CA GLN A 54 -19.29 2.34 1.83
C GLN A 54 -19.85 2.87 3.16
N ASP A 55 -19.02 2.82 4.19
CA ASP A 55 -19.34 3.17 5.57
C ASP A 55 -18.69 4.50 6.00
N LYS A 56 -18.77 4.84 7.29
CA LYS A 56 -18.03 6.00 7.86
C LYS A 56 -16.92 5.59 8.80
N GLN A 57 -17.11 4.51 9.54
CA GLN A 57 -16.19 3.99 10.55
C GLN A 57 -16.37 2.48 10.56
N THR A 58 -15.30 1.75 10.29
CA THR A 58 -15.30 0.29 10.33
C THR A 58 -14.05 -0.20 11.04
N GLU A 59 -14.13 -1.19 11.93
CA GLU A 59 -12.91 -1.73 12.54
C GLU A 59 -12.23 -2.68 11.53
N THR A 60 -12.93 -3.72 11.07
CA THR A 60 -12.37 -4.73 10.15
C THR A 60 -13.23 -4.94 8.90
N ILE A 61 -12.60 -4.87 7.73
CA ILE A 61 -13.20 -5.21 6.42
C ILE A 61 -12.40 -6.32 5.76
N THR A 62 -13.08 -7.41 5.39
CA THR A 62 -12.54 -8.46 4.50
C THR A 62 -13.38 -8.54 3.23
N VAL A 63 -12.76 -8.31 2.08
CA VAL A 63 -13.44 -8.38 0.77
C VAL A 63 -12.68 -9.23 -0.26
N HIS A 64 -13.45 -9.89 -1.14
CA HIS A 64 -12.88 -10.78 -2.14
C HIS A 64 -12.85 -10.24 -3.58
N TYR A 65 -13.87 -9.51 -4.04
CA TYR A 65 -13.99 -9.03 -5.43
C TYR A 65 -14.71 -7.67 -5.55
N GLU A 66 -14.21 -6.62 -4.89
CA GLU A 66 -15.04 -5.43 -4.54
C GLU A 66 -14.33 -4.08 -4.58
N ASN A 67 -15.07 -2.99 -4.37
CA ASN A 67 -14.48 -1.71 -3.99
C ASN A 67 -14.92 -1.30 -2.58
N THR A 68 -13.97 -0.87 -1.76
CA THR A 68 -14.19 -0.31 -0.42
C THR A 68 -13.97 1.19 -0.44
N LYS A 69 -14.79 1.97 0.27
CA LYS A 69 -14.72 3.44 0.25
C LYS A 69 -15.31 4.07 1.52
N ASP A 70 -14.49 4.16 2.54
CA ASP A 70 -14.90 4.62 3.86
C ASP A 70 -14.21 5.95 4.23
N LYS A 71 -14.34 6.37 5.51
CA LYS A 71 -13.63 7.55 6.02
C LYS A 71 -12.55 7.21 7.04
N GLN A 72 -12.74 6.12 7.78
CA GLN A 72 -11.84 5.64 8.82
C GLN A 72 -12.03 4.13 8.89
N THR A 73 -10.95 3.39 8.70
CA THR A 73 -10.96 1.93 8.82
C THR A 73 -9.71 1.50 9.58
N GLU A 74 -9.81 0.57 10.54
CA GLU A 74 -8.60 0.09 11.22
C GLU A 74 -7.89 -0.94 10.33
N THR A 75 -8.59 -2.00 9.91
CA THR A 75 -8.03 -3.08 9.08
C THR A 75 -8.83 -3.35 7.81
N ILE A 76 -8.16 -3.39 6.66
CA ILE A 76 -8.72 -3.80 5.37
C ILE A 76 -7.93 -4.97 4.79
N ILE A 77 -8.62 -6.03 4.36
CA ILE A 77 -8.06 -7.19 3.66
C ILE A 77 -8.79 -7.35 2.32
N ILE A 78 -8.09 -7.19 1.19
CA ILE A 78 -8.67 -7.33 -0.17
C ILE A 78 -7.95 -8.39 -1.00
N HIS A 79 -8.71 -9.27 -1.65
CA HIS A 79 -8.15 -10.29 -2.56
C HIS A 79 -8.18 -9.91 -4.05
N TYR A 80 -9.17 -9.11 -4.48
CA TYR A 80 -9.32 -8.48 -5.79
C TYR A 80 -10.26 -7.27 -5.63
N GLY A 81 -9.98 -6.14 -6.28
CA GLY A 81 -10.71 -4.90 -5.98
C GLY A 81 -9.92 -3.58 -6.05
N ASN A 82 -10.46 -2.55 -5.40
CA ASN A 82 -9.76 -1.29 -5.10
C ASN A 82 -10.22 -0.68 -3.77
N THR A 83 -9.33 0.01 -3.04
CA THR A 83 -9.65 0.77 -1.81
C THR A 83 -9.58 2.28 -2.06
N LYS A 84 -10.44 3.07 -1.38
CA LYS A 84 -10.37 4.53 -1.42
C LYS A 84 -10.89 5.20 -0.14
N ASP A 85 -10.03 5.28 0.86
CA ASP A 85 -10.36 5.78 2.18
C ASP A 85 -9.66 7.13 2.49
N LYS A 86 -9.95 7.70 3.65
CA LYS A 86 -9.26 8.93 4.12
C LYS A 86 -8.20 8.67 5.17
N LYS A 87 -8.32 7.57 5.91
CA LYS A 87 -7.46 7.18 7.03
C LYS A 87 -7.64 5.68 7.20
N THR A 88 -6.55 4.94 7.09
CA THR A 88 -6.54 3.50 7.31
C THR A 88 -5.34 3.13 8.18
N GLU A 89 -5.48 2.26 9.16
CA GLU A 89 -4.30 1.84 9.95
C GLU A 89 -3.54 0.74 9.19
N THR A 90 -4.21 -0.36 8.82
CA THR A 90 -3.61 -1.50 8.13
C THR A 90 -4.37 -1.90 6.87
N ILE A 91 -3.65 -2.04 5.76
CA ILE A 91 -4.15 -2.55 4.48
C ILE A 91 -3.33 -3.78 4.05
N THR A 92 -3.98 -4.92 3.84
CA THR A 92 -3.38 -6.13 3.26
C THR A 92 -4.08 -6.51 1.95
N MET A 93 -3.31 -6.73 0.90
CA MET A 93 -3.83 -6.70 -0.47
C MET A 93 -3.19 -7.68 -1.44
N HIS A 94 -4.03 -8.32 -2.25
CA HIS A 94 -3.65 -9.12 -3.39
C HIS A 94 -4.34 -8.56 -4.65
N TYR A 95 -3.61 -8.40 -5.77
CA TYR A 95 -4.15 -8.06 -7.10
C TYR A 95 -5.09 -6.82 -7.20
N VAL A 96 -4.67 -5.64 -6.70
CA VAL A 96 -5.55 -4.45 -6.53
C VAL A 96 -4.85 -3.10 -6.74
N ASN A 97 -5.63 -2.00 -6.79
CA ASN A 97 -5.09 -0.65 -6.64
C ASN A 97 -5.67 0.06 -5.41
N THR A 98 -4.87 0.88 -4.72
CA THR A 98 -5.32 1.71 -3.58
C THR A 98 -4.97 3.17 -3.77
N GLN A 99 -5.84 4.06 -3.27
CA GLN A 99 -5.64 5.51 -3.29
C GLN A 99 -6.21 6.15 -2.03
N ASP A 100 -5.41 6.16 -0.97
CA ASP A 100 -5.78 6.70 0.33
C ASP A 100 -5.05 8.05 0.60
N LYS A 101 -5.41 8.70 1.71
CA LYS A 101 -4.77 9.97 2.11
C LYS A 101 -3.71 9.80 3.20
N GLN A 102 -3.87 8.83 4.07
CA GLN A 102 -3.02 8.57 5.22
C GLN A 102 -3.19 7.10 5.57
N THR A 103 -2.12 6.34 5.50
CA THR A 103 -2.12 4.92 5.86
C THR A 103 -0.91 4.61 6.73
N GLU A 104 -1.08 3.86 7.82
CA GLU A 104 0.08 3.49 8.66
C GLU A 104 0.83 2.32 8.02
N THR A 105 0.17 1.20 7.74
CA THR A 105 0.80 0.01 7.15
C THR A 105 0.07 -0.47 5.91
N ILE A 106 0.81 -0.66 4.81
CA ILE A 106 0.32 -1.27 3.57
C ILE A 106 1.17 -2.49 3.21
N THR A 107 0.52 -3.61 2.90
CA THR A 107 1.14 -4.80 2.29
C THR A 107 0.42 -5.14 0.98
N VAL A 108 1.14 -5.11 -0.16
CA VAL A 108 0.57 -5.41 -1.49
C VAL A 108 1.36 -6.51 -2.20
N HIS A 109 0.68 -7.56 -2.65
CA HIS A 109 1.31 -8.70 -3.32
C HIS A 109 1.34 -8.63 -4.86
N TYR A 110 0.46 -7.82 -5.47
CA TYR A 110 0.38 -7.52 -6.90
C TYR A 110 -0.51 -6.28 -7.08
N GLY A 111 -0.13 -5.28 -7.89
CA GLY A 111 -1.00 -4.12 -8.15
C GLY A 111 -0.32 -2.76 -8.30
N ASN A 112 -0.96 -1.70 -7.80
CA ASN A 112 -0.37 -0.36 -7.65
C ASN A 112 -0.86 0.35 -6.36
N THR A 113 -0.04 1.24 -5.79
CA THR A 113 -0.44 2.11 -4.64
C THR A 113 -0.16 3.58 -4.99
N GLU A 114 -1.11 4.48 -4.67
CA GLU A 114 -0.94 5.94 -4.82
C GLU A 114 -1.48 6.69 -3.58
N ASP A 115 -0.65 6.77 -2.54
CA ASP A 115 -1.00 7.41 -1.27
C ASP A 115 -0.32 8.77 -1.09
N LYS A 116 -0.87 9.61 -0.20
CA LYS A 116 -0.21 10.89 0.14
C LYS A 116 0.80 10.77 1.26
N GLN A 117 0.57 9.88 2.21
CA GLN A 117 1.38 9.68 3.41
C GLN A 117 1.22 8.22 3.83
N THR A 118 2.33 7.48 3.81
CA THR A 118 2.38 6.08 4.20
C THR A 118 3.48 5.92 5.27
N VAL A 119 3.25 5.24 6.39
CA VAL A 119 4.35 5.01 7.36
C VAL A 119 5.20 3.83 6.89
N THR A 120 4.59 2.65 6.71
CA THR A 120 5.26 1.43 6.23
C THR A 120 4.57 0.87 4.99
N LEU A 121 5.33 0.68 3.91
CA LEU A 121 4.88 0.12 2.64
C LEU A 121 5.69 -1.12 2.27
N THR A 122 5.05 -2.29 2.24
CA THR A 122 5.65 -3.55 1.80
C THR A 122 5.01 -4.00 0.48
N VAL A 123 5.82 -4.20 -0.56
CA VAL A 123 5.32 -4.48 -1.91
C VAL A 123 6.07 -5.60 -2.64
N HIS A 124 5.31 -6.48 -3.30
CA HIS A 124 5.81 -7.54 -4.18
C HIS A 124 5.16 -7.39 -5.57
N TYR A 125 5.94 -7.33 -6.67
CA TYR A 125 5.39 -7.24 -8.04
C TYR A 125 4.36 -6.10 -8.28
N VAL A 126 4.67 -4.89 -7.81
CA VAL A 126 3.84 -3.66 -7.80
C VAL A 126 4.60 -2.50 -8.47
N ASN A 127 3.92 -1.40 -8.82
CA ASN A 127 4.54 -0.07 -8.87
C ASN A 127 3.90 0.85 -7.81
N THR A 128 4.69 1.68 -7.13
CA THR A 128 4.18 2.64 -6.12
C THR A 128 4.53 4.07 -6.50
N GLN A 129 3.68 5.02 -6.12
CA GLN A 129 3.88 6.44 -6.43
C GLN A 129 3.24 7.35 -5.36
N ASP A 130 3.90 7.39 -4.20
CA ASP A 130 3.49 8.14 -3.02
C ASP A 130 4.15 9.54 -2.96
N LYS A 131 3.69 10.38 -2.03
CA LYS A 131 4.30 11.71 -1.81
C LYS A 131 5.27 11.76 -0.65
N GLN A 132 5.04 10.97 0.39
CA GLN A 132 5.83 10.91 1.61
C GLN A 132 5.67 9.51 2.18
N THR A 133 6.79 8.79 2.35
CA THR A 133 6.76 7.46 2.97
C THR A 133 7.92 7.32 3.95
N GLU A 134 7.70 6.81 5.17
CA GLU A 134 8.82 6.63 6.12
C GLU A 134 9.66 5.41 5.70
N THR A 135 9.05 4.23 5.58
CA THR A 135 9.74 2.99 5.22
C THR A 135 9.09 2.27 4.03
N ILE A 136 9.89 1.92 3.01
CA ILE A 136 9.47 1.08 1.88
C ILE A 136 10.31 -0.19 1.80
N THR A 137 9.66 -1.35 1.72
CA THR A 137 10.28 -2.67 1.47
C THR A 137 9.73 -3.29 0.18
N MET A 138 10.62 -3.75 -0.70
CA MET A 138 10.32 -4.06 -2.10
C MET A 138 10.88 -5.39 -2.60
N HIS A 139 10.05 -6.14 -3.34
CA HIS A 139 10.45 -7.37 -4.04
C HIS A 139 9.95 -7.40 -5.49
N TYR A 140 10.87 -7.29 -6.46
CA TYR A 140 10.62 -7.35 -7.92
C TYR A 140 9.77 -6.20 -8.49
N VAL A 141 10.17 -4.95 -8.25
CA VAL A 141 9.32 -3.75 -8.48
C VAL A 141 10.09 -2.51 -8.99
N ASN A 142 9.36 -1.46 -9.37
CA ASN A 142 9.90 -0.10 -9.46
C ASN A 142 9.06 0.86 -8.60
N THR A 143 9.69 1.88 -8.01
CA THR A 143 9.00 2.91 -7.21
C THR A 143 9.43 4.32 -7.62
N GLN A 144 8.54 5.29 -7.39
CA GLN A 144 8.78 6.68 -7.76
C GLN A 144 8.10 7.64 -6.77
N ASP A 145 8.80 7.96 -5.68
CA ASP A 145 8.26 8.76 -4.59
C ASP A 145 8.92 10.15 -4.55
N LYS A 146 8.42 11.06 -3.69
CA LYS A 146 8.99 12.42 -3.58
C LYS A 146 9.91 12.60 -2.40
N GLN A 147 9.62 11.94 -1.29
CA GLN A 147 10.35 12.03 -0.04
C GLN A 147 10.19 10.70 0.67
N THR A 148 11.30 10.02 0.93
CA THR A 148 11.31 8.72 1.60
C THR A 148 12.40 8.70 2.67
N GLU A 149 12.17 8.16 3.87
CA GLU A 149 13.28 8.06 4.84
C GLU A 149 14.14 6.84 4.49
N THR A 150 13.55 5.63 4.53
CA THR A 150 14.26 4.37 4.29
C THR A 150 13.64 3.56 3.15
N ILE A 151 14.48 3.12 2.21
CA ILE A 151 14.13 2.22 1.11
C ILE A 151 14.95 0.94 1.17
N THR A 152 14.30 -0.21 1.12
CA THR A 152 14.94 -1.54 0.97
C THR A 152 14.38 -2.28 -0.26
N VAL A 153 15.25 -2.61 -1.21
CA VAL A 153 14.90 -3.30 -2.46
C VAL A 153 15.67 -4.60 -2.63
N HIS A 154 14.95 -5.71 -2.77
CA HIS A 154 15.56 -7.00 -3.08
C HIS A 154 15.88 -7.14 -4.58
N TYR A 155 14.91 -6.81 -5.44
CA TYR A 155 15.06 -6.80 -6.89
C TYR A 155 14.22 -5.63 -7.44
N GLY A 156 14.81 -4.69 -8.17
CA GLY A 156 14.03 -3.56 -8.69
C GLY A 156 14.81 -2.31 -9.07
N ASN A 157 14.10 -1.20 -9.31
CA ASN A 157 14.73 0.12 -9.44
C ASN A 157 13.97 1.20 -8.65
N THR A 158 14.65 2.26 -8.24
CA THR A 158 14.06 3.39 -7.51
C THR A 158 14.38 4.71 -8.21
N GLU A 159 13.43 5.64 -8.26
CA GLU A 159 13.64 7.01 -8.75
C GLU A 159 12.91 8.02 -7.86
N ASP A 160 13.59 8.49 -6.82
CA ASP A 160 13.03 9.43 -5.85
C ASP A 160 13.63 10.83 -5.99
N LYS A 161 13.07 11.82 -5.27
CA LYS A 161 13.65 13.17 -5.24
C LYS A 161 14.53 13.40 -4.02
N GLN A 162 14.17 12.86 -2.87
CA GLN A 162 14.90 13.01 -1.62
C GLN A 162 14.73 11.73 -0.82
N THR A 163 15.84 11.09 -0.47
CA THR A 163 15.84 9.86 0.34
C THR A 163 16.91 9.93 1.43
N GLU A 164 16.68 9.46 2.65
CA GLU A 164 17.78 9.40 3.64
C GLU A 164 18.66 8.17 3.37
N ALA A 165 18.08 6.96 3.40
CA ALA A 165 18.79 5.71 3.23
C ALA A 165 18.17 4.81 2.16
N ILE A 166 18.99 4.31 1.22
CA ILE A 166 18.60 3.29 0.23
C ILE A 166 19.50 2.07 0.37
N THR A 167 18.90 0.88 0.47
CA THR A 167 19.57 -0.42 0.37
C THR A 167 18.99 -1.23 -0.79
N VAL A 168 19.80 -1.54 -1.80
CA VAL A 168 19.44 -2.42 -2.92
C VAL A 168 20.29 -3.69 -2.89
N GLN A 169 19.66 -4.85 -3.04
CA GLN A 169 20.36 -6.12 -3.26
C GLN A 169 20.68 -6.29 -4.75
N PHE A 170 19.67 -6.22 -5.63
CA PHE A 170 19.86 -6.30 -7.09
C PHE A 170 19.06 -5.23 -7.83
N GLY A 171 19.74 -4.34 -8.56
CA GLY A 171 19.11 -3.33 -9.41
C GLY A 171 19.71 -1.93 -9.30
N ASN A 172 18.94 -0.88 -9.61
CA ASN A 172 19.49 0.48 -9.77
C ASN A 172 18.70 1.56 -9.01
N THR A 173 19.39 2.61 -8.55
CA THR A 173 18.79 3.82 -7.94
C THR A 173 19.08 5.06 -8.77
N LYS A 174 18.21 6.07 -8.74
CA LYS A 174 18.40 7.31 -9.50
C LYS A 174 17.70 8.51 -8.86
N ASP A 175 18.33 9.09 -7.85
CA ASP A 175 17.73 10.13 -7.03
C ASP A 175 18.28 11.55 -7.33
N LYS A 176 17.62 12.58 -6.80
CA LYS A 176 18.19 13.95 -6.83
C LYS A 176 19.08 14.23 -5.62
N GLN A 177 18.70 13.73 -4.46
CA GLN A 177 19.42 13.91 -3.21
C GLN A 177 19.22 12.64 -2.37
N THR A 178 20.32 12.04 -1.92
CA THR A 178 20.28 10.91 -0.98
C THR A 178 21.33 11.11 0.10
N GLU A 179 21.16 10.65 1.34
CA GLU A 179 22.27 10.70 2.30
C GLU A 179 23.17 9.46 2.12
N THR A 180 22.59 8.27 2.26
CA THR A 180 23.29 6.98 2.19
C THR A 180 22.69 6.04 1.15
N VAL A 181 23.51 5.50 0.25
CA VAL A 181 23.13 4.44 -0.69
C VAL A 181 24.03 3.22 -0.50
N THR A 182 23.42 2.04 -0.35
CA THR A 182 24.10 0.74 -0.33
C THR A 182 23.54 -0.14 -1.45
N ILE A 183 24.37 -0.58 -2.38
CA ILE A 183 23.97 -1.47 -3.50
C ILE A 183 24.85 -2.72 -3.48
N HIS A 184 24.26 -3.92 -3.54
CA HIS A 184 25.02 -5.17 -3.58
C HIS A 184 25.34 -5.65 -5.01
N TYR A 185 24.46 -5.36 -5.97
CA TYR A 185 24.65 -5.62 -7.40
C TYR A 185 23.86 -4.63 -8.25
N GLY A 186 24.56 -3.68 -8.89
CA GLY A 186 23.97 -2.72 -9.83
C GLY A 186 24.50 -1.30 -9.66
N ASN A 187 23.71 -0.30 -10.04
CA ASN A 187 24.20 1.08 -10.21
C ASN A 187 23.34 2.13 -9.50
N THR A 188 23.98 3.20 -9.02
CA THR A 188 23.33 4.42 -8.55
C THR A 188 23.66 5.56 -9.50
N LYS A 189 22.73 6.50 -9.69
CA LYS A 189 22.97 7.73 -10.43
C LYS A 189 22.26 8.92 -9.80
N ASP A 190 22.84 9.37 -8.70
CA ASP A 190 22.27 10.45 -7.91
C ASP A 190 23.00 11.78 -8.19
N LYS A 191 22.29 12.91 -8.08
CA LYS A 191 22.92 14.23 -8.30
C LYS A 191 23.75 14.70 -7.11
N GLN A 192 23.28 14.38 -5.91
CA GLN A 192 23.88 14.67 -4.62
C GLN A 192 23.71 13.43 -3.75
N THR A 193 24.81 12.86 -3.30
CA THR A 193 24.80 11.85 -2.23
C THR A 193 25.85 12.25 -1.20
N GLU A 194 25.79 11.74 0.03
CA GLU A 194 26.91 11.89 0.98
C GLU A 194 27.79 10.63 0.96
N THR A 195 27.16 9.46 1.14
CA THR A 195 27.83 8.16 1.15
C THR A 195 27.20 7.21 0.15
N ILE A 196 28.02 6.67 -0.75
CA ILE A 196 27.65 5.54 -1.61
C ILE A 196 28.56 4.37 -1.25
N THR A 197 27.98 3.19 -1.02
CA THR A 197 28.71 1.92 -0.90
C THR A 197 28.17 0.97 -1.96
N VAL A 198 28.98 0.64 -2.97
CA VAL A 198 28.63 -0.40 -3.96
C VAL A 198 29.50 -1.63 -3.73
N TYR A 199 28.86 -2.76 -3.49
CA TYR A 199 29.49 -4.07 -3.56
C TYR A 199 29.38 -4.62 -4.98
N TYR A 200 30.38 -5.37 -5.41
CA TYR A 200 30.35 -6.20 -6.61
C TYR A 200 31.05 -7.52 -6.28
N GLY A 201 30.28 -8.50 -5.81
CA GLY A 201 30.86 -9.69 -5.19
C GLY A 201 31.67 -9.33 -3.94
N ASN A 202 32.97 -9.62 -3.94
CA ASN A 202 33.88 -9.37 -2.81
C ASN A 202 34.57 -7.98 -2.83
N ILE A 203 34.16 -7.06 -3.72
CA ILE A 203 34.79 -5.74 -3.91
C ILE A 203 33.84 -4.64 -3.42
N VAL A 204 34.36 -3.60 -2.76
CA VAL A 204 33.61 -2.46 -2.18
C VAL A 204 34.11 -1.12 -2.75
N ILE A 205 33.21 -0.16 -3.05
CA ILE A 205 33.53 1.15 -3.68
C ILE A 205 32.77 2.31 -3.00
N LEU A 206 33.43 3.48 -2.80
CA LEU A 206 32.92 4.78 -2.26
C LEU A 206 33.17 5.95 -3.28
N LEU A 207 32.25 6.95 -3.49
CA LEU A 207 32.18 7.79 -4.75
C LEU A 207 31.74 9.31 -4.67
N ILE A 208 31.58 10.03 -5.85
CA ILE A 208 30.98 11.40 -6.13
C ILE A 208 30.12 11.37 -7.44
N PHE A 209 28.94 11.96 -7.65
CA PHE A 209 28.25 13.26 -7.36
C PHE A 209 28.49 14.40 -8.40
N GLY A 210 27.78 15.53 -8.26
CA GLY A 210 27.46 16.51 -9.32
C GLY A 210 28.54 17.40 -9.98
N SER A 211 29.46 16.82 -10.76
CA SER A 211 30.22 17.42 -11.88
C SER A 211 30.60 16.27 -12.85
N LYS A 212 31.19 16.50 -14.03
CA LYS A 212 31.42 15.43 -15.07
C LYS A 212 32.24 14.19 -14.55
N LEU A 213 31.78 12.91 -14.59
CA LEU A 213 32.59 11.67 -14.21
C LEU A 213 32.22 10.24 -14.80
N ILE A 214 32.08 9.13 -14.02
CA ILE A 214 32.42 7.66 -14.31
C ILE A 214 31.30 6.72 -14.87
N PHE A 215 31.66 5.58 -15.53
CA PHE A 215 30.87 4.38 -15.95
C PHE A 215 31.73 3.07 -16.01
N PHE A 216 31.11 1.87 -16.01
CA PHE A 216 31.67 0.66 -16.66
C PHE A 216 30.65 0.01 -17.62
N SER A 217 31.15 -0.32 -18.82
CA SER A 217 30.56 -1.24 -19.80
C SER A 217 31.46 -2.46 -19.93
#